data_AF-A0A7C3VJR5-F1
#
_entry.id   AF-A0A7C3VJR5-F1
#
_cell.length_a   1.000
_cell.length_b   1.000
_cell.length_c   1.000
_cell.angle_alpha   90.00
_cell.angle_beta   90.00
_cell.angle_gamma   90.00
#
_symmetry.space_group_name_H-M   'P 1'
#
loop_
_entity.id
_entity.type
_entity.pdbx_description
1 polymer ?
#
loop_
_entity_poly.entity_id
_entity_poly.type
_entity_poly.pdbx_seq_one_letter_code
_entity_poly.pdbx_strand_id
1 'polypeptide(L)' 'MLEANFLALALYAVLGGAYLVVVPLGVFLYMQKRWYVVSSFERGFMYFLVFFFFPGLLLLSPFLNFRPQRRSI' A
#
# COMPACT_ATOMS: atom_id res chain seq x y z
N MET A 1 -32.76 1.82 -12.54
CA MET A 1 -32.35 0.91 -11.44
C MET A 1 -31.10 0.10 -11.82
N LEU A 2 -31.05 -0.57 -12.98
CA LEU A 2 -29.88 -1.36 -13.41
C LEU A 2 -28.60 -0.52 -13.64
N GLU A 3 -28.70 0.63 -14.31
CA GLU A 3 -27.54 1.53 -14.57
C GLU A 3 -26.83 1.99 -13.29
N ALA A 4 -27.60 2.37 -12.27
CA ALA A 4 -27.06 2.79 -10.97
C ALA A 4 -26.32 1.64 -10.25
N ASN A 5 -26.79 0.40 -10.42
CA ASN A 5 -26.15 -0.77 -9.84
C ASN A 5 -24.81 -1.08 -10.50
N PHE A 6 -24.69 -0.94 -11.82
CA PHE A 6 -23.42 -1.11 -12.54
C PHE A 6 -22.40 -0.03 -12.18
N LEU A 7 -22.85 1.23 -12.08
CA LEU A 7 -21.99 2.33 -11.64
C LEU A 7 -21.48 2.09 -10.21
N ALA A 8 -22.36 1.67 -9.30
CA ALA A 8 -21.98 1.35 -7.92
C ALA A 8 -20.98 0.18 -7.87
N LEU A 9 -21.21 -0.88 -8.66
CA LEU A 9 -20.29 -2.01 -8.73
C LEU A 9 -18.89 -1.58 -9.22
N ALA A 10 -18.84 -0.80 -10.30
CA ALA A 10 -17.59 -0.27 -10.82
C ALA A 10 -16.87 0.61 -9.78
N LEU A 11 -17.62 1.47 -9.09
CA LEU A 11 -17.08 2.31 -8.03
C LEU A 11 -16.46 1.48 -6.91
N TYR A 12 -17.18 0.48 -6.38
CA TYR A 12 -16.66 -0.38 -5.32
C TYR A 12 -15.49 -1.25 -5.79
N ALA A 13 -15.49 -1.71 -7.04
CA ALA A 13 -14.35 -2.43 -7.62
C ALA A 13 -13.11 -1.54 -7.69
N VAL A 14 -13.25 -0.28 -8.13
CA VAL A 14 -12.14 0.69 -8.19
C VAL A 14 -11.64 1.04 -6.80
N LEU A 15 -12.55 1.34 -5.86
CA LEU A 15 -12.18 1.65 -4.47
C LEU A 15 -11.51 0.45 -3.79
N GLY A 16 -12.06 -0.76 -3.98
CA GLY A 16 -11.49 -1.99 -3.46
C GLY A 16 -10.11 -2.30 -4.06
N GLY A 17 -9.96 -2.17 -5.38
CA GLY A 17 -8.66 -2.33 -6.05
C GLY A 17 -7.63 -1.29 -5.60
N ALA A 18 -8.06 -0.04 -5.42
CA ALA A 18 -7.20 1.01 -4.88
C ALA A 18 -6.75 0.67 -3.44
N TYR A 19 -7.69 0.24 -2.59
CA TYR A 19 -7.44 -0.07 -1.19
C TYR A 19 -6.60 -1.34 -0.97
N LEU A 20 -6.79 -2.38 -1.79
CA LEU A 20 -6.10 -3.67 -1.62
C LEU A 20 -4.80 -3.80 -2.42
N VAL A 21 -4.62 -3.02 -3.49
CA VAL A 21 -3.47 -3.17 -4.40
C VAL A 21 -2.70 -1.87 -4.58
N VAL A 22 -3.34 -0.83 -5.11
CA VAL A 22 -2.62 0.38 -5.56
C VAL A 22 -2.01 1.15 -4.40
N VAL A 23 -2.80 1.48 -3.37
CA VAL A 23 -2.32 2.23 -2.22
C VAL A 23 -1.34 1.41 -1.35
N PRO A 24 -1.60 0.12 -1.03
CA PRO A 24 -0.63 -0.72 -0.33
C PRO A 24 0.73 -0.82 -1.02
N LEU A 25 0.76 -0.96 -2.35
CA LEU A 25 2.00 -0.94 -3.12
C LEU A 25 2.73 0.40 -2.96
N GLY A 26 1.99 1.52 -3.04
CA GLY A 26 2.52 2.85 -2.77
C GLY A 26 3.12 2.99 -1.36
N VAL A 27 2.44 2.43 -0.34
CA VAL A 27 2.90 2.41 1.06
C VAL A 27 4.20 1.62 1.19
N PHE A 28 4.32 0.43 0.56
CA PHE A 28 5.56 -0.34 0.54
C PHE A 28 6.73 0.48 -0.04
N LEU A 29 6.54 1.12 -1.19
CA LEU A 29 7.57 1.93 -1.84
C LEU A 29 7.93 3.18 -1.03
N TYR A 30 6.94 3.83 -0.40
CA TYR A 30 7.16 4.97 0.48
C TYR A 30 8.01 4.60 1.69
N MET A 31 7.66 3.51 2.38
CA MET A 31 8.43 2.99 3.51
C MET A 31 9.84 2.59 3.05
N GLN A 32 9.98 1.82 1.96
CA GLN A 32 11.28 1.40 1.45
C GLN A 32 12.23 2.57 1.21
N LYS A 33 11.73 3.66 0.62
CA LYS A 33 12.54 4.84 0.28
C LYS A 33 13.01 5.64 1.49
N ARG A 34 12.19 5.75 2.54
CA ARG A 34 12.42 6.74 3.61
C ARG A 34 12.59 6.14 4.99
N TRP A 35 12.48 4.83 5.15
CA TRP A 35 12.46 4.16 6.46
C TRP A 35 13.59 4.60 7.41
N TYR A 36 14.79 4.90 6.92
CA TYR A 36 15.92 5.25 7.81
C TYR A 36 16.09 6.76 8.08
N VAL A 37 15.31 7.62 7.43
CA VAL A 37 15.51 9.09 7.44
C VAL A 37 14.28 9.89 7.89
N VAL A 38 13.16 9.24 8.20
CA VAL A 38 11.92 9.93 8.59
C VAL A 38 11.94 10.49 10.01
N SER A 39 11.19 11.57 10.23
CA SER A 39 10.92 12.14 11.57
C SER A 39 9.96 11.28 12.38
N SER A 40 9.84 11.55 13.69
CA SER A 40 8.93 10.81 14.59
C SER A 40 7.46 10.94 14.19
N PHE A 41 7.04 12.12 13.73
CA PHE A 41 5.66 12.34 13.27
C PHE A 41 5.38 11.55 11.99
N GLU A 42 6.31 11.61 11.03
CA GLU A 42 6.19 10.87 9.78
C GLU A 42 6.21 9.35 10.00
N ARG A 43 7.01 8.86 10.97
CA ARG A 43 6.97 7.45 11.39
C ARG A 43 5.60 7.06 11.95
N GLY A 44 5.01 7.89 12.81
CA GLY A 44 3.67 7.64 13.35
C GLY A 44 2.62 7.52 12.24
N PHE A 45 2.70 8.41 11.24
CA PHE A 45 1.84 8.35 10.06
C PHE A 45 2.08 7.09 9.22
N MET A 46 3.33 6.66 9.02
CA MET A 46 3.64 5.39 8.34
C MET A 46 2.98 4.20 9.05
N TYR A 47 3.01 4.14 10.38
CA TYR A 47 2.34 3.06 11.12
C TYR A 47 0.83 3.11 10.95
N PHE A 48 0.23 4.31 11.00
CA PHE A 48 -1.19 4.47 10.70
C PHE A 48 -1.55 3.90 9.33
N LEU A 49 -0.77 4.22 8.28
CA LEU A 49 -1.00 3.68 6.94
C LEU A 49 -0.89 2.16 6.89
N VAL A 50 0.08 1.57 7.60
CA VAL A 50 0.24 0.11 7.67
C VAL A 50 -1.01 -0.54 8.28
N PHE A 51 -1.55 -0.01 9.38
CA PHE A 51 -2.75 -0.59 9.99
C PHE A 51 -4.00 -0.33 9.15
N PHE A 52 -4.14 0.86 8.58
CA PHE A 52 -5.30 1.20 7.76
C PHE A 52 -5.38 0.38 6.47
N PHE A 53 -4.24 0.01 5.87
CA PHE A 53 -4.15 -0.79 4.64
C PHE A 53 -3.60 -2.21 4.88
N PHE A 54 -3.63 -2.70 6.12
CA PHE A 54 -3.02 -3.98 6.50
C PHE A 54 -3.45 -5.17 5.62
N PRO A 55 -4.76 -5.34 5.26
CA PRO A 55 -5.17 -6.45 4.41
C PRO A 55 -4.49 -6.47 3.03
N GLY A 56 -4.33 -5.29 2.41
CA GLY A 56 -3.66 -5.17 1.11
C GLY A 56 -2.15 -5.37 1.20
N LEU A 57 -1.53 -4.88 2.27
CA LEU A 57 -0.11 -5.12 2.53
C LEU A 57 0.17 -6.61 2.73
N LEU A 58 -0.69 -7.32 3.47
CA LEU A 58 -0.60 -8.76 3.67
C LEU A 58 -0.71 -9.52 2.33
N LEU A 59 -1.67 -9.13 1.47
CA LEU A 59 -1.88 -9.72 0.15
C LEU A 59 -0.65 -9.59 -0.76
N LEU A 60 0.01 -8.43 -0.75
CA LEU A 60 1.20 -8.18 -1.60
C LEU A 60 2.51 -8.72 -1.01
N SER A 61 2.54 -9.00 0.30
CA SER A 61 3.76 -9.38 1.03
C SER A 61 4.54 -10.57 0.44
N PRO A 62 3.93 -11.63 -0.12
CA PRO A 62 4.68 -12.75 -0.68
C PRO A 62 5.43 -12.42 -1.98
N PHE A 63 5.04 -11.34 -2.67
CA PHE A 63 5.55 -11.01 -4.01
C PHE A 63 6.66 -9.96 -3.99
N LEU A 64 6.79 -9.19 -2.92
CA LEU A 64 7.72 -8.07 -2.83
C LEU A 64 8.98 -8.49 -2.04
N ASN A 65 10.15 -8.26 -2.63
CA ASN A 65 11.43 -8.54 -1.99
C ASN A 65 12.28 -7.27 -1.90
N PHE A 66 12.36 -6.68 -0.71
CA PHE A 66 13.15 -5.47 -0.45
C PHE A 66 14.51 -5.76 0.18
N ARG A 67 15.08 -6.93 -0.11
CA ARG A 67 16.44 -7.26 0.31
C ARG A 67 17.42 -6.22 -0.24
N PRO A 68 18.32 -5.67 0.60
CA PRO A 68 19.40 -4.80 0.13
C PRO A 68 20.22 -5.49 -0.97
N GLN A 69 20.52 -4.75 -2.03
CA GLN A 69 21.37 -5.24 -3.11
C GLN A 69 22.81 -5.40 -2.60
N ARG A 70 23.53 -6.39 -3.15
CA ARG A 70 24.95 -6.57 -2.80
C ARG A 70 25.73 -5.33 -3.23
N ARG A 71 26.58 -4.83 -2.34
CA ARG A 71 27.53 -3.76 -2.67
C ARG A 71 28.62 -4.34 -3.55
N SER A 72 28.89 -3.72 -4.71
CA SER A 72 30.11 -4.01 -5.45
C SER A 72 31.29 -3.47 -4.65
N ILE A 73 32.24 -4.36 -4.34
CA ILE A 73 33.53 -4.04 -3.70
C ILE A 73 34.54 -3.81 -4.82
#